data_AF-A0A517I3U1-F1
#
_entry.id   AF-A0A517I3U1-F1
#
_cell.length_a   1.000
_cell.length_b   1.000
_cell.length_c   1.000
_cell.angle_alpha   90.00
_cell.angle_beta   90.00
_cell.angle_gamma   90.00
#
_symmetry.space_group_name_H-M   'P 1'
#
loop_
_entity.id
_entity.type
_entity.pdbx_description
1 polymer ?
#
loop_
_entity_poly.entity_id
_entity_poly.type
_entity_poly.pdbx_seq_one_letter_code
_entity_poly.pdbx_strand_id
1 'polypeptide(L)'
;MNRTTIVEPQETKRIIVRDFFALIETVPNKDDQASIQTFLRYLQSLLRIKQVVPPVVEIMTVIKQNKPLLYHAARRATLPSSNLHMLFQLEMDIMLAHERLHQYDK
;
A
#
# COMPACT_ATOMS: atom_id res chain seq x y z
N MET A 1 -10.29 -17.97 -23.50
CA MET A 1 -10.47 -16.62 -24.09
C MET A 1 -10.39 -15.62 -22.95
N ASN A 2 -9.19 -15.16 -22.59
CA ASN A 2 -9.01 -14.25 -21.46
C ASN A 2 -9.36 -12.84 -21.93
N ARG A 3 -10.51 -12.33 -21.49
CA ARG A 3 -10.82 -10.90 -21.56
C ARG A 3 -9.79 -10.18 -20.71
N THR A 4 -8.72 -9.69 -21.34
CA THR A 4 -7.92 -8.62 -20.77
C THR A 4 -8.84 -7.41 -20.75
N THR A 5 -9.62 -7.24 -19.68
CA THR A 5 -10.36 -6.01 -19.47
C THR A 5 -9.29 -4.93 -19.38
N ILE A 6 -9.18 -4.12 -20.43
CA ILE A 6 -8.29 -2.95 -20.45
C ILE A 6 -8.94 -1.97 -19.47
N VAL A 7 -8.61 -2.11 -18.19
CA VAL A 7 -9.03 -1.17 -17.16
C VAL A 7 -8.21 0.10 -17.40
N GLU A 8 -8.88 1.24 -17.52
CA GLU A 8 -8.19 2.50 -17.74
C GLU A 8 -7.18 2.76 -16.61
N PRO A 9 -6.02 3.40 -16.91
CA PRO A 9 -5.00 3.70 -15.91
C PRO A 9 -5.56 4.41 -14.65
N GLN A 10 -6.52 5.31 -14.82
CA GLN A 10 -7.14 6.02 -13.69
C GLN A 10 -7.95 5.07 -12.80
N GLU A 11 -8.75 4.19 -13.40
CA GLU A 11 -9.54 3.21 -12.67
C GLU A 11 -8.66 2.21 -11.91
N THR A 12 -7.53 1.82 -12.50
CA THR A 12 -6.53 0.97 -11.80
C THR A 12 -6.02 1.66 -10.54
N LYS A 13 -5.72 2.96 -10.60
CA LYS A 13 -5.29 3.73 -9.42
C LYS A 13 -6.39 3.85 -8.36
N ARG A 14 -7.66 4.07 -8.77
CA ARG A 14 -8.80 4.08 -7.85
C ARG A 14 -8.96 2.77 -7.10
N ILE A 15 -8.87 1.63 -7.80
CA ILE A 15 -8.94 0.31 -7.19
C ILE A 15 -7.83 0.13 -6.14
N ILE A 16 -6.58 0.50 -6.47
CA ILE A 16 -5.44 0.41 -5.53
C ILE A 16 -5.70 1.20 -4.25
N VAL A 17 -6.22 2.43 -4.38
CA VAL A 17 -6.49 3.32 -3.26
C VAL A 17 -7.68 2.84 -2.43
N ARG A 18 -8.74 2.33 -3.07
CA ARG A 18 -9.87 1.72 -2.37
C ARG A 18 -9.44 0.48 -1.59
N ASP A 19 -8.65 -0.40 -2.20
CA ASP A 19 -8.14 -1.60 -1.55
C ASP A 19 -7.22 -1.24 -0.37
N PHE A 20 -6.47 -0.14 -0.49
CA PHE A 20 -5.68 0.42 0.62
C PHE A 20 -6.56 0.86 1.79
N PHE A 21 -7.59 1.66 1.54
CA PHE A 21 -8.48 2.14 2.61
C PHE A 21 -9.21 0.98 3.28
N ALA A 22 -9.70 0.01 2.50
CA ALA A 22 -10.28 -1.22 3.05
C ALA A 22 -9.28 -2.00 3.92
N LEU A 23 -8.01 -2.09 3.51
CA LEU A 23 -6.96 -2.70 4.32
C LEU A 23 -6.73 -1.93 5.62
N ILE A 24 -6.73 -0.59 5.57
CA ILE A 24 -6.60 0.25 6.76
C ILE A 24 -7.79 0.07 7.70
N GLU A 25 -9.00 -0.13 7.22
CA GLU A 25 -10.15 -0.32 8.10
C GLU A 25 -10.14 -1.72 8.75
N THR A 26 -9.71 -2.74 8.00
CA THR A 26 -9.89 -4.14 8.39
C THR A 26 -8.70 -4.76 9.12
N VAL A 27 -7.45 -4.41 8.77
CA VAL A 27 -6.26 -5.05 9.35
C VAL A 27 -5.85 -4.33 10.63
N PRO A 28 -5.82 -4.96 11.82
CA PRO A 28 -5.54 -4.26 13.07
C PRO A 28 -4.10 -3.71 13.13
N ASN A 29 -3.87 -2.66 13.92
CA ASN A 29 -2.53 -2.14 14.22
C ASN A 29 -1.82 -3.03 15.25
N LYS A 30 -1.41 -4.23 14.86
CA LYS A 30 -0.77 -5.25 15.70
C LYS A 30 0.42 -5.88 14.98
N ASP A 31 1.31 -6.51 15.73
CA ASP A 31 2.50 -7.21 15.24
C ASP A 31 2.32 -8.73 15.14
N ASP A 32 1.07 -9.21 15.11
CA ASP A 32 0.79 -10.61 14.88
C ASP A 32 1.09 -11.02 13.42
N GLN A 33 1.46 -12.28 13.25
CA GLN A 33 1.89 -12.81 11.96
C GLN A 33 0.80 -12.68 10.87
N ALA A 34 -0.48 -12.80 11.22
CA ALA A 34 -1.56 -12.74 10.24
C ALA A 34 -1.73 -11.32 9.68
N SER A 35 -1.70 -10.30 10.55
CA SER A 35 -1.76 -8.88 10.17
C SER A 35 -0.54 -8.50 9.32
N ILE A 36 0.67 -8.87 9.75
CA ILE A 36 1.91 -8.60 9.02
C ILE A 36 1.87 -9.23 7.62
N GLN A 37 1.50 -10.51 7.52
CA GLN A 37 1.45 -11.20 6.23
C GLN A 37 0.39 -10.61 5.29
N THR A 38 -0.76 -10.18 5.84
CA THR A 38 -1.80 -9.52 5.04
C THR A 38 -1.30 -8.20 4.46
N PHE A 39 -0.63 -7.38 5.27
CA PHE A 39 -0.04 -6.13 4.80
C PHE A 39 1.09 -6.34 3.79
N LEU A 40 2.01 -7.30 4.05
CA LEU A 40 3.09 -7.60 3.10
C LEU A 40 2.57 -8.14 1.77
N ARG A 41 1.50 -8.96 1.77
CA ARG A 41 0.85 -9.41 0.53
C ARG A 41 0.28 -8.25 -0.28
N TYR A 42 -0.31 -7.26 0.40
CA TYR A 42 -0.77 -6.05 -0.26
C TYR A 42 0.40 -5.27 -0.88
N LEU A 43 1.50 -5.03 -0.15
CA LEU A 43 2.66 -4.35 -0.73
C LEU A 43 3.28 -5.12 -1.91
N GLN A 44 3.30 -6.45 -1.85
CA GLN A 44 3.75 -7.29 -2.96
C GLN A 44 2.85 -7.18 -4.18
N SER A 45 1.54 -7.00 -4.01
CA SER A 45 0.62 -6.81 -5.13
C SER A 45 0.93 -5.50 -5.86
N LEU A 46 1.24 -4.41 -5.12
CA LEU A 46 1.62 -3.12 -5.71
C LEU A 46 2.86 -3.22 -6.59
N LEU A 47 3.89 -3.96 -6.14
CA LEU A 47 5.12 -4.16 -6.91
C LEU A 47 4.92 -4.97 -8.21
N ARG A 48 3.80 -5.68 -8.35
CA ARG A 48 3.47 -6.47 -9.55
C ARG A 48 2.68 -5.67 -10.59
N ILE A 49 2.17 -4.49 -10.23
CA ILE A 49 1.39 -3.64 -11.13
C ILE A 49 2.32 -3.05 -12.18
N LYS A 50 2.01 -3.29 -13.46
CA LYS A 50 2.79 -2.81 -14.60
C LYS A 50 2.05 -1.75 -15.42
N GLN A 51 0.74 -1.64 -15.22
CA GLN A 51 -0.13 -0.77 -16.01
C GLN A 51 -0.04 0.69 -15.57
N VAL A 52 0.26 0.92 -14.29
CA VAL A 52 0.36 2.25 -13.68
C VAL A 52 1.46 2.28 -12.64
N VAL A 53 1.93 3.49 -12.33
CA VAL A 53 2.72 3.73 -11.12
C VAL A 53 1.75 3.86 -9.94
N PRO A 54 1.79 2.95 -8.94
CA PRO A 54 0.94 3.06 -7.75
C PRO A 54 1.39 4.23 -6.86
N PRO A 55 0.48 4.84 -6.08
CA PRO A 55 0.81 5.89 -5.11
C PRO A 55 1.46 5.30 -3.84
N VAL A 56 2.59 4.61 -4.00
CA VAL A 56 3.22 3.82 -2.94
C VAL A 56 3.78 4.73 -1.83
N VAL A 57 4.32 5.90 -2.17
CA VAL A 57 4.87 6.84 -1.20
C VAL A 57 3.77 7.34 -0.26
N GLU A 58 2.62 7.71 -0.84
CA GLU A 58 1.44 8.16 -0.12
C GLU A 58 0.90 7.04 0.80
N ILE A 59 0.75 5.83 0.26
CA ILE A 59 0.31 4.63 1.00
C ILE A 59 1.24 4.35 2.19
N MET A 60 2.56 4.32 1.97
CA MET A 60 3.56 4.01 3.00
C MET A 60 3.58 5.08 4.10
N THR A 61 3.37 6.34 3.73
CA THR A 61 3.29 7.46 4.68
C THR A 61 2.06 7.36 5.56
N VAL A 62 0.87 7.14 4.97
CA VAL A 62 -0.38 7.04 5.73
C VAL A 62 -0.40 5.81 6.63
N ILE A 63 0.08 4.64 6.17
CA ILE A 63 0.09 3.44 7.02
C ILE A 63 1.11 3.55 8.17
N LYS A 64 2.25 4.22 7.97
CA LYS A 64 3.22 4.48 9.04
C LYS A 64 2.60 5.29 10.18
N GLN A 65 1.75 6.26 9.85
CA GLN A 65 1.08 7.10 10.84
C GLN A 65 -0.14 6.43 11.48
N ASN A 66 -0.99 5.78 10.67
CA ASN A 66 -2.24 5.19 11.15
C ASN A 66 -2.03 3.85 11.85
N LYS A 67 -1.03 3.06 11.42
CA LYS A 67 -0.73 1.73 11.96
C LYS A 67 0.77 1.54 12.21
N PRO A 68 1.38 2.32 13.11
CA PRO A 68 2.82 2.31 13.34
C PRO A 68 3.35 0.95 13.82
N LEU A 69 2.59 0.21 14.65
CA LEU A 69 3.03 -1.11 15.15
C LEU A 69 3.11 -2.11 14.01
N LEU A 70 2.07 -2.18 13.18
CA LEU A 70 2.03 -3.03 11.99
C LEU A 70 3.14 -2.64 11.01
N TYR A 71 3.33 -1.35 10.75
CA TYR A 71 4.38 -0.84 9.87
C TYR A 71 5.77 -1.27 10.32
N HIS A 72 6.12 -1.03 11.58
CA HIS A 72 7.44 -1.37 12.10
C HIS A 72 7.65 -2.88 12.19
N ALA A 73 6.62 -3.65 12.53
CA ALA A 73 6.71 -5.11 12.55
C ALA A 73 6.92 -5.69 11.15
N ALA A 74 6.17 -5.21 10.15
CA ALA A 74 6.33 -5.61 8.76
C ALA A 74 7.71 -5.21 8.19
N ARG A 75 8.23 -4.04 8.55
CA ARG A 75 9.59 -3.62 8.21
C ARG A 75 10.63 -4.60 8.75
N ARG A 76 10.52 -5.01 10.02
CA ARG A 76 11.43 -5.98 10.65
C ARG A 76 11.32 -7.38 10.02
N ALA A 77 10.12 -7.77 9.60
CA ALA A 77 9.87 -9.05 8.94
C ALA A 77 10.39 -9.10 7.49
N THR A 78 10.78 -7.97 6.90
CA THR A 78 11.23 -7.87 5.53
C THR A 78 12.76 -7.88 5.46
N LEU A 79 13.32 -8.84 4.72
CA LEU A 79 14.77 -8.91 4.47
C LEU A 79 15.29 -7.64 3.77
N PRO A 80 16.44 -7.08 4.16
CA PRO A 80 17.01 -5.89 3.52
C PRO A 80 17.25 -6.03 2.02
N SER A 81 17.50 -7.24 1.52
CA SER A 81 17.67 -7.54 0.10
C SER A 81 16.36 -7.59 -0.70
N SER A 82 15.21 -7.55 -0.04
CA SER A 82 13.90 -7.56 -0.70
C SER A 82 13.55 -6.18 -1.23
N ASN A 83 12.97 -6.12 -2.43
CA ASN A 83 12.43 -4.87 -2.99
C ASN A 83 11.39 -4.21 -2.09
N LEU A 84 10.68 -5.00 -1.28
CA LEU A 84 9.75 -4.48 -0.26
C LEU A 84 10.46 -3.60 0.77
N HIS A 85 11.73 -3.90 1.09
CA HIS A 85 12.47 -3.15 2.09
C HIS A 85 12.63 -1.67 1.69
N MET A 86 12.79 -1.41 0.39
CA MET A 86 12.88 -0.04 -0.14
C MET A 86 11.61 0.77 0.13
N LEU A 87 10.43 0.13 0.15
CA LEU A 87 9.16 0.82 0.40
C LEU A 87 9.10 1.41 1.81
N PHE A 88 9.76 0.79 2.78
CA PHE A 88 9.80 1.26 4.17
C PHE A 88 10.76 2.44 4.40
N GLN A 89 11.48 2.86 3.36
CA GLN A 89 12.34 4.06 3.37
C GLN A 89 11.63 5.27 2.75
N LEU A 90 10.43 5.09 2.21
CA LEU A 90 9.66 6.16 1.58
C LEU A 90 8.99 7.00 2.65
N GLU A 91 9.15 8.31 2.54
CA GLU A 91 8.50 9.30 3.39
C GLU A 91 8.12 10.52 2.56
N MET A 92 6.99 11.12 2.93
CA MET A 92 6.55 12.43 2.45
C MET A 92 5.74 13.12 3.54
N ASP A 93 5.32 14.35 3.28
CA ASP A 93 4.39 15.06 4.15
C ASP A 93 3.03 14.33 4.22
N ILE A 94 2.52 14.16 5.44
CA ILE A 94 1.27 13.43 5.68
C ILE A 94 0.04 14.13 5.09
N MET A 95 -0.02 15.46 5.16
CA MET A 95 -1.17 16.21 4.63
C MET A 95 -1.21 16.08 3.10
N LEU A 96 -0.06 16.20 2.45
CA LEU A 96 0.07 15.98 1.01
C LEU A 96 -0.25 14.53 0.61
N ALA A 97 0.11 13.54 1.44
CA ALA A 97 -0.22 12.13 1.19
C ALA A 97 -1.75 11.92 1.19
N HIS A 98 -2.44 12.47 2.18
CA HIS A 98 -3.90 12.43 2.24
C HIS A 98 -4.53 13.12 1.04
N GLU A 99 -4.10 14.34 0.72
CA GLU A 99 -4.62 15.12 -0.41
C GLU A 99 -4.55 14.31 -1.72
N ARG A 100 -3.39 13.71 -2.00
CA ARG A 100 -3.18 12.91 -3.22
C ARG A 100 -4.00 11.63 -3.25
N LEU A 101 -4.17 10.95 -2.13
CA LEU A 101 -5.01 9.75 -2.07
C LEU A 101 -6.49 10.09 -2.27
N HIS A 102 -6.97 11.20 -1.71
CA HIS A 102 -8.36 11.65 -1.88
C HIS A 102 -8.72 12.03 -3.31
N GLN A 103 -7.74 12.33 -4.18
CA GLN A 103 -8.00 12.56 -5.61
C GLN A 103 -8.58 11.32 -6.32
N TYR A 104 -8.38 10.13 -5.76
CA TYR A 104 -8.87 8.87 -6.31
C TYR A 104 -10.19 8.39 -5.69
N ASP A 105 -10.76 9.15 -4.75
CA ASP A 105 -12.02 8.84 -4.06
C ASP A 105 -13.27 9.35 -4.84
N LYS A 106 -13.06 9.95 -6.02
CA LYS A 106 -14.09 10.53 -6.89
C LYS A 106 -14.37 9.69 -8.13
#